data_AF-A0A0F0FSE9-F1
#
_entry.id   AF-A0A0F0FSE9-F1
#
_cell.length_a   1.000
_cell.length_b   1.000
_cell.length_c   1.000
_cell.angle_alpha   90.00
_cell.angle_beta   90.00
_cell.angle_gamma   90.00
#
_symmetry.space_group_name_H-M   'P 1'
#
loop_
_entity.id
_entity.type
_entity.pdbx_description
1 polymer ?
#
loop_
_entity_poly.entity_id
_entity_poly.type
_entity_poly.pdbx_seq_one_letter_code
_entity_poly.pdbx_strand_id
1 'polypeptide(L)'
;MSSADQVRLITRRPFYAFKAAADCSGIYGGNAMRQWFVLLALGLFMGTAHAGKCVSGNKTLYTDTACPPGWQGTALGGNLSRISPEPATEAANQQFLQKRQAEENEYQARIAREQAESVRTEVNQCHWLGNQIRQLDYDYSVRRNARLPEQEDYRRRYRALRDQQARLRC
;
A
#
# COMPACT_ATOMS: atom_id res chain seq x y z
N MET A 1 -6.47 -47.74 -24.07
CA MET A 1 -7.64 -46.98 -23.57
C MET A 1 -7.41 -46.77 -22.08
N SER A 2 -7.46 -45.60 -21.45
CA SER A 2 -7.69 -44.20 -21.83
C SER A 2 -7.41 -43.37 -20.56
N SER A 3 -6.97 -42.12 -20.71
CA SER A 3 -7.39 -40.93 -19.94
C SER A 3 -7.36 -40.97 -18.39
N ALA A 4 -6.40 -40.31 -17.73
CA ALA A 4 -6.45 -38.92 -17.26
C ALA A 4 -7.09 -38.75 -15.86
N ASP A 5 -6.36 -38.10 -14.94
CA ASP A 5 -6.86 -37.08 -13.99
C ASP A 5 -5.71 -36.64 -13.06
N GLN A 6 -5.10 -35.50 -13.31
CA GLN A 6 -5.36 -34.20 -12.67
C GLN A 6 -5.10 -34.13 -11.16
N VAL A 7 -3.84 -33.83 -10.86
CA VAL A 7 -3.34 -32.73 -10.02
C VAL A 7 -4.42 -31.79 -9.43
N ARG A 8 -4.53 -31.79 -8.09
CA ARG A 8 -4.77 -30.58 -7.27
C ARG A 8 -4.54 -30.91 -5.80
N LEU A 9 -3.46 -30.37 -5.22
CA LEU A 9 -3.43 -30.05 -3.80
C LEU A 9 -2.57 -28.80 -3.57
N ILE A 10 -3.29 -27.78 -3.13
CA ILE A 10 -2.90 -26.39 -2.94
C ILE A 10 -2.06 -26.31 -1.68
N THR A 11 -0.74 -26.13 -1.82
CA THR A 11 0.12 -25.74 -0.69
C THR A 11 -0.01 -24.25 -0.45
N ARG A 12 -0.78 -23.87 0.58
CA ARG A 12 -0.74 -22.55 1.21
C ARG A 12 0.69 -22.28 1.70
N ARG A 13 1.28 -21.13 1.34
CA ARG A 13 2.43 -20.55 2.04
C ARG A 13 2.04 -19.19 2.65
N PRO A 14 2.52 -18.88 3.87
CA PRO A 14 2.15 -17.68 4.58
C PRO A 14 2.79 -16.42 3.96
N PHE A 15 1.99 -15.38 3.87
CA PHE A 15 2.40 -14.00 3.62
C PHE A 15 3.34 -13.54 4.75
N TYR A 16 4.60 -13.23 4.41
CA TYR A 16 5.42 -12.35 5.23
C TYR A 16 5.29 -10.94 4.68
N ALA A 17 4.53 -10.10 5.39
CA ALA A 17 4.43 -8.68 5.13
C ALA A 17 5.72 -7.99 5.60
N PHE A 18 6.62 -7.67 4.68
CA PHE A 18 7.70 -6.71 4.94
C PHE A 18 7.14 -5.30 4.82
N LYS A 19 6.83 -4.70 5.97
CA LYS A 19 6.49 -3.28 6.09
C LYS A 19 7.80 -2.49 6.15
N ALA A 20 8.27 -2.00 5.00
CA ALA A 20 9.33 -1.01 4.96
C ALA A 20 8.70 0.39 5.10
N ALA A 21 8.70 0.91 6.33
CA ALA A 21 8.46 2.32 6.58
C ALA A 21 9.71 3.10 6.18
N ALA A 22 9.63 3.84 5.08
CA ALA A 22 10.63 4.82 4.71
C ALA A 22 10.22 6.16 5.36
N ASP A 23 10.72 6.40 6.57
CA ASP A 23 10.71 7.73 7.17
C ASP A 23 11.75 8.60 6.46
N CYS A 24 11.26 9.46 5.56
CA CYS A 24 12.02 10.59 5.03
C CYS A 24 12.00 11.72 6.06
N SER A 25 13.08 11.90 6.82
CA SER A 25 13.38 13.20 7.41
C SER A 25 14.86 13.38 7.72
N GLY A 26 15.44 14.40 7.09
CA GLY A 26 16.61 15.11 7.60
C GLY A 26 17.98 14.49 7.28
N ILE A 27 18.77 15.17 6.45
CA ILE A 27 19.99 15.89 6.88
C ILE A 27 20.69 16.37 5.61
N TYR A 28 20.67 17.70 5.44
CA TYR A 28 21.58 18.42 4.56
C TYR A 28 23.01 18.28 5.09
N GLY A 29 23.95 17.94 4.21
CA GLY A 29 25.38 18.15 4.44
C GLY A 29 26.23 16.89 4.32
N GLY A 30 26.91 16.72 3.17
CA GLY A 30 28.19 15.98 3.13
C GLY A 30 28.26 14.65 2.39
N ASN A 31 27.21 14.18 1.71
CA ASN A 31 27.22 12.83 1.09
C ASN A 31 27.03 12.78 -0.44
N ALA A 32 27.05 13.92 -1.13
CA ALA A 32 26.87 13.95 -2.59
C ALA A 32 27.95 13.14 -3.32
N MET A 33 29.22 13.23 -2.91
CA MET A 33 30.31 12.51 -3.57
C MET A 33 30.23 11.00 -3.32
N ARG A 34 29.68 10.57 -2.18
CA ARG A 34 29.56 9.17 -1.77
C ARG A 34 28.43 8.44 -2.50
N GLN A 35 27.34 9.15 -2.83
CA GLN A 35 26.26 8.61 -3.67
C GLN A 35 26.69 8.38 -5.12
N TRP A 36 27.55 9.23 -5.67
CA TRP A 36 28.09 9.05 -7.03
C TRP A 36 28.95 7.79 -7.15
N PHE A 37 29.78 7.49 -6.15
CA PHE A 37 30.58 6.25 -6.15
C PHE A 37 29.73 4.98 -6.05
N VAL A 38 28.59 5.01 -5.35
CA VAL A 38 27.68 3.87 -5.27
C VAL A 38 26.98 3.62 -6.63
N LEU A 39 26.61 4.68 -7.34
CA LEU A 39 26.00 4.54 -8.68
C LEU A 39 27.01 4.07 -9.73
N LEU A 40 28.27 4.51 -9.65
CA LEU A 40 29.34 4.08 -10.57
C LEU A 40 29.78 2.63 -10.31
N ALA A 41 29.76 2.16 -9.06
CA ALA A 41 30.02 0.77 -8.71
C ALA A 41 28.92 -0.19 -9.21
N LEU A 42 27.66 0.28 -9.32
CA LEU A 42 26.58 -0.54 -9.90
C LEU A 42 26.64 -0.65 -11.43
N GLY A 43 27.33 0.26 -12.13
CA GLY A 43 27.42 0.25 -13.59
C GLY A 43 28.38 -0.80 -14.18
N LEU A 44 29.37 -1.25 -13.39
CA LEU A 44 30.40 -2.19 -13.86
C LEU A 44 29.97 -3.67 -13.85
N PHE A 45 28.77 -3.99 -13.37
CA PHE A 45 28.25 -5.37 -13.33
C PHE A 45 27.32 -5.73 -14.49
N MET A 46 27.11 -4.83 -15.47
CA MET A 46 26.45 -5.20 -16.72
C MET A 46 27.46 -5.82 -17.70
N GLY A 47 28.00 -6.98 -17.30
CA GLY A 47 28.76 -7.85 -18.17
C GLY A 47 27.90 -8.33 -19.34
N THR A 48 28.51 -8.47 -20.51
CA THR A 48 27.89 -8.99 -21.72
C THR A 48 27.32 -10.38 -21.46
N ALA A 49 25.99 -10.49 -21.45
CA ALA A 49 25.26 -11.74 -21.23
C ALA A 49 25.51 -12.74 -22.36
N HIS A 50 26.56 -13.53 -22.22
CA HIS A 50 26.79 -14.73 -23.02
C HIS A 50 26.17 -15.88 -22.24
N ALA A 51 24.95 -16.27 -22.62
CA ALA A 51 24.26 -17.40 -22.02
C ALA A 51 25.07 -18.69 -22.24
N GLY A 52 25.81 -19.11 -21.22
CA GLY A 52 26.64 -20.30 -21.24
C GLY A 52 25.82 -21.52 -20.86
N LYS A 53 25.92 -22.60 -21.64
CA LYS A 53 25.36 -23.90 -21.25
C LYS A 53 26.35 -24.59 -20.32
N CYS A 54 25.97 -24.76 -19.07
CA CYS A 54 26.75 -25.47 -18.07
C CYS A 54 26.25 -26.91 -17.97
N VAL A 55 27.16 -27.89 -17.96
CA VAL A 55 26.82 -29.30 -17.87
C VAL A 55 27.53 -29.92 -16.67
N SER A 56 26.79 -30.71 -15.88
CA SER A 56 27.35 -31.52 -14.79
C SER A 56 26.68 -32.89 -14.82
N GLY A 57 27.43 -33.91 -15.28
CA GLY A 57 26.88 -35.25 -15.56
C GLY A 57 25.74 -35.20 -16.58
N ASN A 58 24.56 -35.72 -16.20
CA ASN A 58 23.35 -35.71 -17.03
C ASN A 58 22.48 -34.44 -16.89
N LYS A 59 22.94 -33.41 -16.17
CA LYS A 59 22.17 -32.19 -15.93
C LYS A 59 22.73 -31.04 -16.75
N THR A 60 21.84 -30.31 -17.42
CA THR A 60 22.16 -29.10 -18.20
C THR A 60 21.50 -27.89 -17.57
N LEU A 61 22.29 -26.87 -17.25
CA LEU A 61 21.85 -25.59 -16.70
C LEU A 61 22.13 -24.50 -17.74
N TYR A 62 21.10 -23.72 -18.08
CA TYR A 62 21.25 -22.52 -18.90
C TYR A 62 21.34 -21.32 -17.97
N THR A 63 22.45 -20.61 -18.02
CA THR A 63 22.68 -19.46 -17.17
C THR A 63 23.33 -18.33 -17.96
N ASP A 64 22.90 -17.10 -17.67
CA ASP A 64 23.46 -15.87 -18.24
C ASP A 64 24.78 -15.46 -17.55
N THR A 65 25.22 -16.22 -16.54
CA THR A 65 26.41 -15.98 -15.70
C THR A 65 27.37 -17.17 -15.73
N ALA A 66 28.58 -17.00 -15.19
CA ALA A 66 29.60 -18.05 -15.14
C ALA A 66 29.09 -19.33 -14.47
N CYS A 67 29.53 -20.50 -14.96
CA CYS A 67 29.09 -21.79 -14.46
C CYS A 67 29.47 -21.98 -12.97
N PRO A 68 28.54 -22.46 -12.12
CA PRO A 68 28.84 -22.78 -10.73
C PRO A 68 29.91 -23.88 -10.61
N PRO A 69 30.67 -23.94 -9.49
CA PRO A 69 31.75 -24.90 -9.32
C PRO A 69 31.26 -26.34 -9.47
N GLY A 70 31.97 -27.15 -10.26
CA GLY A 70 31.57 -28.53 -10.61
C GLY A 70 30.76 -28.67 -11.90
N TRP A 71 30.54 -27.57 -12.63
CA TRP A 71 29.88 -27.56 -13.93
C TRP A 71 30.84 -27.11 -15.03
N GLN A 72 30.90 -27.85 -16.14
CA GLN A 72 31.72 -27.51 -17.31
C GLN A 72 30.91 -26.64 -18.27
N GLY A 73 31.47 -25.49 -18.65
CA GLY A 73 30.91 -24.64 -19.68
C GLY A 73 31.13 -25.24 -21.06
N THR A 74 30.06 -25.58 -21.76
CA THR A 74 30.09 -25.97 -23.17
C THR A 74 29.73 -24.77 -24.03
N ALA A 75 30.66 -24.35 -24.89
CA ALA A 75 30.41 -23.33 -25.90
C ALA A 75 29.52 -23.91 -26.99
N LEU A 76 28.20 -23.82 -26.80
CA LEU A 76 27.24 -24.07 -27.87
C LEU A 76 26.93 -22.73 -28.53
N GLY A 77 27.44 -22.57 -29.75
CA GLY A 77 27.12 -21.47 -30.67
C GLY A 77 25.67 -21.54 -31.13
N GLY A 78 24.74 -21.22 -30.24
CA GLY A 78 23.32 -21.08 -30.56
C GLY A 78 22.79 -19.84 -29.88
N ASN A 79 22.42 -18.83 -30.69
CA ASN A 79 21.66 -17.69 -30.20
C ASN A 79 20.37 -18.21 -29.56
N LEU A 80 20.28 -18.10 -28.24
CA LEU A 80 18.99 -18.17 -27.56
C LEU A 80 18.21 -16.93 -28.02
N SER A 81 17.42 -17.08 -29.08
CA SER A 81 16.39 -16.12 -29.42
C SER A 81 15.47 -16.03 -28.22
N ARG A 82 15.70 -15.03 -27.36
CA ARG A 82 14.65 -14.51 -26.50
C ARG A 82 13.46 -14.31 -27.42
N ILE A 83 12.38 -15.03 -27.16
CA ILE A 83 11.08 -14.74 -27.75
C ILE A 83 10.71 -13.38 -27.15
N SER A 84 11.22 -12.31 -27.77
CA SER A 84 10.71 -10.97 -27.50
C SER A 84 9.23 -11.04 -27.83
N PRO A 85 8.34 -10.67 -26.90
CA PRO A 85 6.94 -10.54 -27.22
C PRO A 85 6.85 -9.62 -28.44
N GLU A 86 6.11 -10.05 -29.46
CA GLU A 86 5.92 -9.28 -30.67
C GLU A 86 5.39 -7.89 -30.29
N PRO A 87 5.86 -6.78 -30.89
CA PRO A 87 5.57 -5.42 -30.42
C PRO A 87 4.07 -5.10 -30.30
N ALA A 88 3.22 -5.80 -31.08
CA ALA A 88 1.77 -5.72 -30.98
C ALA A 88 1.22 -6.23 -29.62
N THR A 89 1.85 -7.27 -29.05
CA THR A 89 1.46 -7.84 -27.76
C THR A 89 1.92 -6.96 -26.59
N GLU A 90 3.07 -6.30 -26.70
CA GLU A 90 3.53 -5.34 -25.68
C GLU A 90 2.62 -4.11 -25.62
N ALA A 91 2.24 -3.55 -26.77
CA ALA A 91 1.33 -2.42 -26.83
C ALA A 91 -0.05 -2.74 -26.23
N ALA A 92 -0.61 -3.91 -26.55
CA ALA A 92 -1.89 -4.37 -25.98
C ALA A 92 -1.79 -4.58 -24.45
N ASN A 93 -0.68 -5.14 -23.98
CA ASN A 93 -0.45 -5.32 -22.54
C ASN A 93 -0.31 -3.99 -21.81
N GLN A 94 0.40 -3.02 -22.39
CA GLN A 94 0.51 -1.68 -21.81
C GLN A 94 -0.84 -0.97 -21.76
N GLN A 95 -1.66 -1.08 -22.80
CA GLN A 95 -3.01 -0.52 -22.80
C GLN A 95 -3.91 -1.16 -21.74
N PHE A 96 -3.82 -2.47 -21.53
CA PHE A 96 -4.57 -3.16 -20.48
C PHE A 96 -4.15 -2.68 -19.08
N LEU A 97 -2.84 -2.56 -18.84
CA LEU A 97 -2.31 -2.05 -17.57
C LEU A 97 -2.74 -0.60 -17.31
N GLN A 98 -2.71 0.26 -18.33
CA GLN A 98 -3.17 1.65 -18.21
C GLN A 98 -4.66 1.74 -17.87
N LYS A 99 -5.51 0.92 -18.52
CA LYS A 99 -6.95 0.88 -18.21
C LYS A 99 -7.20 0.44 -16.77
N ARG A 100 -6.54 -0.62 -16.32
CA ARG A 100 -6.64 -1.13 -14.94
C ARG A 100 -6.21 -0.07 -13.93
N GLN A 101 -5.12 0.63 -14.19
CA GLN A 101 -4.65 1.71 -13.32
C GLN A 101 -5.62 2.89 -13.28
N ALA A 102 -6.24 3.26 -14.41
CA ALA A 102 -7.26 4.30 -14.45
C ALA A 102 -8.50 3.91 -13.64
N GLU A 103 -9.01 2.68 -13.82
CA GLU A 103 -10.15 2.16 -13.05
C GLU A 103 -9.86 2.10 -11.55
N GLU A 104 -8.66 1.65 -11.15
CA GLU A 104 -8.24 1.63 -9.75
C GLU A 104 -8.18 3.04 -9.15
N ASN A 105 -7.66 4.02 -9.89
CA ASN A 105 -7.62 5.41 -9.44
C ASN A 105 -9.03 6.00 -9.27
N GLU A 106 -9.94 5.73 -10.20
CA GLU A 106 -11.34 6.17 -10.11
C GLU A 106 -12.05 5.54 -8.91
N TYR A 107 -11.82 4.25 -8.69
CA TYR A 107 -12.38 3.52 -7.55
C TYR A 107 -11.88 4.08 -6.21
N GLN A 108 -10.57 4.30 -6.09
CA GLN A 108 -9.97 4.91 -4.90
C GLN A 108 -10.49 6.33 -4.66
N ALA A 109 -10.65 7.13 -5.71
CA ALA A 109 -11.20 8.48 -5.61
C ALA A 109 -12.66 8.46 -5.13
N ARG A 110 -13.46 7.47 -5.53
CA ARG A 110 -14.83 7.30 -5.04
C ARG A 110 -14.85 6.95 -3.55
N ILE A 111 -14.05 5.98 -3.11
CA ILE A 111 -13.95 5.60 -1.70
C ILE A 111 -13.53 6.81 -0.85
N ALA A 112 -12.54 7.59 -1.31
CA ALA A 112 -12.08 8.76 -0.60
C ALA A 112 -13.18 9.82 -0.42
N ARG A 113 -14.05 10.01 -1.42
CA ARG A 113 -15.21 10.92 -1.33
C ARG A 113 -16.24 10.42 -0.33
N GLU A 114 -16.59 9.15 -0.38
CA GLU A 114 -17.54 8.53 0.55
C GLU A 114 -17.04 8.60 2.01
N GLN A 115 -15.74 8.35 2.23
CA GLN A 115 -15.11 8.52 3.53
C GLN A 115 -15.09 9.98 4.00
N ALA A 116 -14.81 10.93 3.10
CA ALA A 116 -14.83 12.35 3.46
C ALA A 116 -16.24 12.83 3.82
N GLU A 117 -17.28 12.34 3.15
CA GLU A 117 -18.67 12.67 3.45
C GLU A 117 -19.12 12.10 4.80
N SER A 118 -18.81 10.84 5.09
CA SER A 118 -19.12 10.22 6.39
C SER A 118 -18.46 10.98 7.54
N VAL A 119 -17.15 11.27 7.44
CA VAL A 119 -16.44 12.06 8.47
C VAL A 119 -17.04 13.46 8.64
N ARG A 120 -17.43 14.14 7.54
CA ARG A 120 -18.07 15.46 7.62
C ARG A 120 -19.39 15.42 8.38
N THR A 121 -20.21 14.40 8.15
CA THR A 121 -21.51 14.27 8.84
C THR A 121 -21.34 14.02 10.34
N GLU A 122 -20.38 13.19 10.74
CA GLU A 122 -20.05 12.94 12.15
C GLU A 122 -19.54 14.21 12.85
N VAL A 123 -18.58 14.91 12.23
CA VAL A 123 -18.02 16.16 12.77
C VAL A 123 -19.10 17.23 12.96
N ASN A 124 -20.03 17.35 12.01
CA ASN A 124 -21.14 18.30 12.09
C ASN A 124 -22.07 18.01 13.28
N GLN A 125 -22.35 16.74 13.57
CA GLN A 125 -23.18 16.34 14.72
C GLN A 125 -22.50 16.67 16.05
N CYS A 126 -21.21 16.33 16.19
CA CYS A 126 -20.42 16.67 17.37
C CYS A 126 -20.39 18.18 17.63
N HIS A 127 -20.18 18.97 16.57
CA HIS A 127 -20.13 20.42 16.66
C HIS A 127 -21.49 21.02 17.09
N TRP A 128 -22.60 20.52 16.54
CA TRP A 128 -23.94 20.96 16.94
C TRP A 128 -24.24 20.65 18.42
N LEU A 129 -23.92 19.45 18.90
CA LEU A 129 -24.05 19.09 20.32
C LEU A 129 -23.19 19.99 21.21
N GLY A 130 -21.95 20.27 20.80
CA GLY A 130 -21.06 21.18 21.53
C GLY A 130 -21.59 22.62 21.60
N ASN A 131 -22.29 23.09 20.56
CA ASN A 131 -22.97 24.38 20.60
C ASN A 131 -24.17 24.38 21.55
N GLN A 132 -24.96 23.30 21.58
CA GLN A 132 -26.08 23.18 22.52
C GLN A 132 -25.62 23.24 23.97
N ILE A 133 -24.54 22.53 24.32
CA ILE A 133 -23.97 22.57 25.67
C ILE A 133 -23.53 24.00 26.03
N ARG A 134 -22.82 24.68 25.12
CA ARG A 134 -22.40 26.08 25.33
C ARG A 134 -23.57 27.03 25.53
N GLN A 135 -24.67 26.87 24.78
CA GLN A 135 -25.89 27.66 24.98
C GLN A 135 -26.52 27.37 26.35
N LEU A 136 -26.59 26.10 26.75
CA LEU A 136 -27.11 25.69 28.05
C LEU A 136 -26.29 26.27 29.21
N ASP A 137 -24.97 26.28 29.08
CA ASP A 137 -24.05 26.87 30.06
C ASP A 137 -24.20 28.38 30.14
N TYR A 138 -24.38 29.06 29.00
CA TYR A 138 -24.67 30.48 28.96
C TYR A 138 -25.98 30.80 29.67
N ASP A 139 -27.08 30.10 29.35
CA ASP A 139 -28.39 30.29 29.97
C ASP A 139 -28.34 30.07 31.49
N TYR A 140 -27.62 29.03 31.93
CA TYR A 140 -27.39 28.77 33.35
C TYR A 140 -26.59 29.88 34.03
N SER A 141 -25.56 30.41 33.37
CA SER A 141 -24.74 31.49 33.92
C SER A 141 -25.57 32.78 34.14
N VAL A 142 -26.49 33.08 33.23
CA VAL A 142 -27.42 34.22 33.34
C VAL A 142 -28.45 33.98 34.45
N ARG A 143 -28.88 32.73 34.65
CA ARG A 143 -29.90 32.34 35.65
C ARG A 143 -29.31 31.75 36.92
N ARG A 144 -28.07 32.10 37.30
CA ARG A 144 -27.37 31.48 38.44
C ARG A 144 -28.16 31.56 39.77
N ASN A 145 -29.04 32.56 39.92
CA ASN A 145 -29.90 32.75 41.09
C ASN A 145 -31.28 32.06 40.98
N ALA A 146 -31.47 31.16 40.01
CA ALA A 146 -32.70 30.41 39.82
C ALA A 146 -33.02 29.47 40.99
N ARG A 147 -34.31 29.12 41.12
CA ARG A 147 -34.80 28.18 42.15
C ARG A 147 -34.22 26.77 41.93
N LEU A 148 -34.04 26.02 43.02
CA LEU A 148 -33.56 24.62 43.04
C LEU A 148 -34.13 23.70 41.93
N PRO A 149 -35.45 23.66 41.64
CA PRO A 149 -35.98 22.79 40.58
C PRO A 149 -35.41 23.11 39.19
N GLU A 150 -35.14 24.38 38.88
CA GLU A 150 -34.53 24.76 37.60
C GLU A 150 -33.07 24.29 37.49
N GLN A 151 -32.34 24.20 38.63
CA GLN A 151 -30.98 23.65 38.65
C GLN A 151 -30.97 22.14 38.37
N GLU A 152 -31.94 21.39 38.88
CA GLU A 152 -32.04 19.95 38.62
C GLU A 152 -32.35 19.65 37.16
N ASP A 153 -33.25 20.43 36.55
CA ASP A 153 -33.56 20.34 35.14
C ASP A 153 -32.34 20.63 34.26
N TYR A 154 -31.56 21.66 34.61
CA TYR A 154 -30.28 21.94 33.95
C TYR A 154 -29.33 20.73 34.04
N ARG A 155 -29.11 20.19 35.24
CA ARG A 155 -28.21 19.03 35.45
C ARG A 155 -28.66 17.81 34.65
N ARG A 156 -29.97 17.55 34.58
CA ARG A 156 -30.54 16.45 33.78
C ARG A 156 -30.26 16.65 32.29
N ARG A 157 -30.55 17.83 31.75
CA ARG A 157 -30.32 18.16 30.33
C ARG A 157 -28.83 18.10 29.97
N TYR A 158 -27.97 18.64 30.84
CA TYR A 158 -26.52 18.62 30.63
C TYR A 158 -25.97 17.19 30.56
N ARG A 159 -26.38 16.31 31.48
CA ARG A 159 -25.99 14.89 31.45
C ARG A 159 -26.47 14.19 30.19
N ALA A 160 -27.72 14.42 29.78
CA ALA A 160 -28.26 13.82 28.56
C ALA A 160 -27.45 14.22 27.31
N LEU A 161 -27.03 15.49 27.19
CA LEU A 161 -26.18 15.94 26.08
C LEU A 161 -24.78 15.34 26.13
N ARG A 162 -24.18 15.22 27.33
CA ARG A 162 -22.88 14.55 27.52
C ARG A 162 -22.93 13.06 27.19
N ASP A 163 -24.00 12.39 27.58
CA ASP A 163 -24.22 10.98 27.24
C ASP A 163 -24.37 10.79 25.73
N GLN A 164 -25.03 11.73 25.03
CA GLN A 164 -25.11 11.72 23.57
C GLN A 164 -23.74 11.92 22.91
N GLN A 165 -22.91 12.86 23.41
CA GLN A 165 -21.53 13.02 22.95
C GLN A 165 -20.73 11.72 23.12
N ALA A 166 -20.77 11.12 24.30
CA ALA A 166 -20.06 9.88 24.60
C ALA A 166 -20.49 8.71 23.68
N ARG A 167 -21.79 8.60 23.35
CA ARG A 167 -22.30 7.59 22.40
C ARG A 167 -21.78 7.82 20.97
N LEU A 168 -21.67 9.08 20.56
CA LEU A 168 -21.18 9.47 19.23
C LEU A 168 -19.64 9.55 19.16
N ARG A 169 -18.93 9.33 20.29
CA ARG A 169 -17.47 9.49 20.42
C ARG A 169 -16.97 10.89 20.05
N CYS A 170 -17.82 11.87 20.31
CA CYS A 170 -17.45 13.26 20.54
C CYS A 170 -17.10 13.43 22.04
#